data_AF-A0A1J4KIP4-F1
#
_entry.id   AF-A0A1J4KIP4-F1
#
_cell.length_a   1.000
_cell.length_b   1.000
_cell.length_c   1.000
_cell.angle_alpha   90.00
_cell.angle_beta   90.00
_cell.angle_gamma   90.00
#
_symmetry.space_group_name_H-M   'P 1'
#
loop_
_entity.id
_entity.type
_entity.pdbx_description
1 polymer ?
#
loop_
_entity_poly.entity_id
_entity_poly.type
_entity_poly.pdbx_seq_one_letter_code
_entity_poly.pdbx_strand_id
1 'polypeptide(L)'
;MHPLTKAENNLKMVQGLEAKHSYTEAISLCNHVLEDLKPIALHQSDDTSAIQLMAVALGEMSEIYERKGEIQRALEYKRTQHSFLDYVKIFEARVIEGDDSSDDSSDDKSTSKSDEKKNARKTKKYAKNENTKIGLLEKLEDLQVMTISLSENPEDAMRQIMESLQRSKEKKVNQAIDQIINAKPQKKQNLNSEISTTERCIEFIFNHPFVIISVILLFITLVVFFISRTFRVKYEMSEASKQRLSKISEYLSKLNEVPNNGANNHHTEL
;
A
#
# COMPACT_ATOMS: atom_id res chain seq x y z
N MET A 1 -12.26 -31.50 -21.80
CA MET A 1 -11.05 -31.31 -20.96
C MET A 1 -11.39 -30.25 -19.92
N HIS A 2 -11.16 -30.52 -18.63
CA HIS A 2 -11.52 -29.58 -17.56
C HIS A 2 -10.69 -28.29 -17.71
N PRO A 3 -11.30 -27.08 -17.60
CA PRO A 3 -10.59 -25.83 -17.86
C PRO A 3 -9.41 -25.60 -16.91
N LEU A 4 -9.50 -26.05 -15.64
CA LEU A 4 -8.37 -26.01 -14.69
C LEU A 4 -7.18 -26.85 -15.18
N THR A 5 -7.41 -28.07 -15.67
CA THR A 5 -6.35 -28.93 -16.20
C THR A 5 -5.70 -28.35 -17.45
N LYS A 6 -6.49 -27.68 -18.29
CA LYS A 6 -5.96 -26.94 -19.45
C LYS A 6 -5.05 -25.78 -18.99
N ALA A 7 -5.49 -25.02 -17.98
CA ALA A 7 -4.70 -23.92 -17.40
C ALA A 7 -3.38 -24.42 -16.80
N GLU A 8 -3.38 -25.50 -16.03
CA GLU A 8 -2.16 -26.13 -15.48
C GLU A 8 -1.18 -26.56 -16.57
N ASN A 9 -1.67 -27.19 -17.63
CA ASN A 9 -0.83 -27.60 -18.75
C ASN A 9 -0.24 -26.40 -19.49
N ASN A 10 -1.02 -25.33 -19.67
CA ASN A 10 -0.52 -24.09 -20.23
C ASN A 10 0.58 -23.47 -19.35
N LEU A 11 0.43 -23.47 -18.02
CA LEU A 11 1.48 -22.97 -17.11
C LEU A 11 2.77 -23.80 -17.19
N LYS A 12 2.69 -25.13 -17.33
CA LYS A 12 3.88 -25.95 -17.60
C LYS A 12 4.54 -25.58 -18.93
N MET A 13 3.74 -25.22 -19.94
CA MET A 13 4.26 -24.77 -21.23
C MET A 13 4.91 -23.38 -21.12
N VAL A 14 4.39 -22.48 -20.26
CA VAL A 14 5.04 -21.18 -19.94
C VAL A 14 6.46 -21.40 -19.44
N GLN A 15 6.65 -22.31 -18.47
CA GLN A 15 7.99 -22.63 -17.93
C GLN A 15 8.94 -23.14 -19.02
N GLY A 16 8.42 -23.94 -19.95
CA GLY A 16 9.20 -24.42 -21.11
C GLY A 16 9.56 -23.30 -22.10
N LEU A 17 8.67 -22.34 -22.33
CA LEU A 17 8.92 -21.16 -23.18
C LEU A 17 9.91 -20.20 -22.50
N GLU A 18 9.82 -20.06 -21.19
CA GLU A 18 10.71 -19.25 -20.39
C GLU A 18 12.16 -19.79 -20.43
N ALA A 19 12.34 -21.10 -20.32
CA ALA A 19 13.64 -21.75 -20.49
C ALA A 19 14.24 -21.56 -21.90
N LYS A 20 13.40 -21.30 -22.90
CA LYS A 20 13.81 -20.98 -24.28
C LYS A 20 14.00 -19.49 -24.53
N HIS A 21 13.82 -18.64 -23.52
CA HIS A 21 13.80 -17.17 -23.62
C HIS A 21 12.72 -16.61 -24.56
N SER A 22 11.67 -17.38 -24.87
CA SER A 22 10.51 -16.94 -25.66
C SER A 22 9.52 -16.15 -24.79
N TYR A 23 9.97 -15.02 -24.24
CA TYR A 23 9.22 -14.28 -23.22
C TYR A 23 7.87 -13.72 -23.69
N THR A 24 7.77 -13.30 -24.95
CA THR A 24 6.52 -12.76 -25.53
C THR A 24 5.44 -13.83 -25.62
N GLU A 25 5.80 -15.03 -26.08
CA GLU A 25 4.90 -16.18 -26.15
C GLU A 25 4.50 -16.64 -24.75
N ALA A 26 5.45 -16.68 -23.81
CA ALA A 26 5.19 -17.03 -22.41
C ALA A 26 4.20 -16.07 -21.75
N ILE A 27 4.37 -14.75 -21.92
CA ILE A 27 3.45 -13.72 -21.41
C ILE A 27 2.06 -13.86 -22.04
N SER A 28 1.99 -14.06 -23.37
CA SER A 28 0.72 -14.26 -24.08
C SER A 28 -0.05 -15.47 -23.53
N LEU A 29 0.67 -16.57 -23.29
CA LEU A 29 0.10 -17.78 -22.73
C LEU A 29 -0.39 -17.60 -21.29
N CYS A 30 0.35 -16.87 -20.44
CA CYS A 30 -0.12 -16.48 -19.11
C CYS A 30 -1.41 -15.66 -19.17
N ASN A 31 -1.50 -14.69 -20.08
CA ASN A 31 -2.71 -13.90 -20.25
C ASN A 31 -3.91 -14.77 -20.67
N HIS A 32 -3.71 -15.73 -21.57
CA HIS A 32 -4.75 -16.70 -21.92
C HIS A 32 -5.20 -17.55 -20.73
N VAL A 33 -4.27 -17.98 -19.88
CA VAL A 33 -4.61 -18.70 -18.64
C VAL A 33 -5.46 -17.84 -17.72
N LEU A 34 -5.10 -16.56 -17.54
CA LEU A 34 -5.85 -15.63 -16.70
C LEU A 34 -7.27 -15.39 -17.22
N GLU A 35 -7.43 -15.21 -18.54
CA GLU A 35 -8.74 -15.05 -19.19
C GLU A 35 -9.61 -16.31 -19.06
N ASP A 36 -9.03 -17.50 -19.25
CA ASP A 36 -9.75 -18.78 -19.10
C ASP A 36 -10.20 -19.01 -17.63
N LEU A 37 -9.40 -18.57 -16.65
CA LEU A 37 -9.68 -18.75 -15.21
C LEU A 37 -10.63 -17.70 -14.63
N LYS A 38 -10.65 -16.48 -15.17
CA LYS A 38 -11.50 -15.37 -14.70
C LYS A 38 -12.99 -15.73 -14.56
N PRO A 39 -13.68 -16.33 -15.55
CA PRO A 39 -15.09 -16.68 -15.39
C PRO A 39 -15.31 -17.77 -14.34
N ILE A 40 -14.37 -18.70 -14.20
CA ILE A 40 -14.44 -19.79 -13.20
C ILE A 40 -14.32 -19.21 -11.81
N ALA A 41 -13.33 -18.33 -11.61
CA ALA A 41 -13.19 -17.57 -10.39
C ALA A 41 -14.50 -16.84 -10.10
N LEU A 42 -15.08 -16.07 -11.01
CA LEU A 42 -16.32 -15.32 -10.72
C LEU A 42 -17.52 -16.18 -10.30
N HIS A 43 -17.74 -17.34 -10.93
CA HIS A 43 -18.98 -18.11 -10.76
C HIS A 43 -18.92 -19.19 -9.68
N GLN A 44 -17.73 -19.70 -9.34
CA GLN A 44 -17.59 -20.73 -8.31
C GLN A 44 -17.17 -20.09 -6.98
N SER A 45 -18.10 -19.92 -6.05
CA SER A 45 -17.86 -19.24 -4.76
C SER A 45 -16.93 -20.01 -3.83
N ASP A 46 -16.96 -21.34 -3.90
CA ASP A 46 -16.39 -22.21 -2.88
C ASP A 46 -15.06 -22.86 -3.29
N ASP A 47 -14.69 -22.74 -4.57
CA ASP A 47 -13.44 -23.28 -5.09
C ASP A 47 -12.39 -22.17 -5.27
N THR A 48 -11.31 -22.25 -4.49
CA THR A 48 -10.16 -21.35 -4.60
C THR A 48 -9.12 -21.81 -5.63
N SER A 49 -9.28 -22.98 -6.24
CA SER A 49 -8.31 -23.55 -7.20
C SER A 49 -8.05 -22.61 -8.37
N ALA A 50 -9.09 -21.98 -8.92
CA ALA A 50 -8.94 -20.98 -9.98
C ALA A 50 -8.11 -19.78 -9.52
N ILE A 51 -8.36 -19.26 -8.31
CA ILE A 51 -7.61 -18.12 -7.76
C ILE A 51 -6.16 -18.49 -7.45
N GLN A 52 -5.92 -19.70 -6.95
CA GLN A 52 -4.57 -20.23 -6.74
C GLN A 52 -3.81 -20.30 -8.08
N LEU A 53 -4.40 -20.87 -9.13
CA LEU A 53 -3.77 -20.92 -10.46
C LEU A 53 -3.53 -19.53 -11.05
N MET A 54 -4.44 -18.58 -10.84
CA MET A 54 -4.22 -17.18 -11.23
C MET A 54 -3.03 -16.58 -10.48
N ALA A 55 -2.86 -16.88 -9.19
CA ALA A 55 -1.69 -16.44 -8.43
C ALA A 55 -0.38 -17.06 -8.96
N VAL A 56 -0.40 -18.31 -9.43
CA VAL A 56 0.75 -18.94 -10.09
C VAL A 56 1.07 -18.21 -11.40
N ALA A 57 0.07 -17.99 -12.27
CA ALA A 57 0.26 -17.27 -13.53
C ALA A 57 0.86 -15.87 -13.33
N LEU A 58 0.40 -15.14 -12.30
CA LEU A 58 0.95 -13.84 -11.94
C LEU A 58 2.41 -13.91 -11.47
N GLY A 59 2.77 -14.97 -10.74
CA GLY A 59 4.15 -15.23 -10.35
C GLY A 59 5.06 -15.44 -11.56
N GLU A 60 4.65 -16.33 -12.47
CA GLU A 60 5.37 -16.61 -13.72
C GLU A 60 5.54 -15.32 -14.55
N MET A 61 4.48 -14.50 -14.69
CA MET A 61 4.60 -13.20 -15.37
C MET A 61 5.61 -12.27 -14.68
N SER A 62 5.62 -12.22 -13.34
CA SER A 62 6.55 -11.37 -12.60
C SER A 62 8.01 -11.78 -12.87
N GLU A 63 8.30 -13.08 -12.90
CA GLU A 63 9.63 -13.60 -13.18
C GLU A 63 10.06 -13.31 -14.63
N ILE A 64 9.15 -13.49 -15.59
CA ILE A 64 9.42 -13.18 -16.98
C ILE A 64 9.75 -11.69 -17.15
N TYR A 65 8.97 -10.78 -16.54
CA TYR A 65 9.24 -9.34 -16.61
C TYR A 65 10.54 -8.95 -15.90
N GLU A 66 10.89 -9.61 -14.79
CA GLU A 66 12.17 -9.42 -14.11
C GLU A 66 13.34 -9.82 -15.02
N ARG A 67 13.27 -10.97 -15.69
CA ARG A 67 14.29 -11.44 -16.63
C ARG A 67 14.41 -10.56 -17.88
N LYS A 68 13.32 -9.90 -18.30
CA LYS A 68 13.34 -8.88 -19.36
C LYS A 68 13.95 -7.53 -18.91
N GLY A 69 14.18 -7.33 -17.63
CA GLY A 69 14.65 -6.05 -17.06
C GLY A 69 13.55 -5.02 -16.79
N GLU A 70 12.27 -5.40 -16.94
CA GLU A 70 11.11 -4.54 -16.68
C GLU A 70 10.69 -4.59 -15.21
N ILE A 71 11.59 -4.18 -14.30
CA ILE A 71 11.49 -4.40 -12.84
C ILE A 71 10.21 -3.81 -12.24
N GLN A 72 9.76 -2.64 -12.69
CA GLN A 72 8.54 -2.01 -12.17
C GLN A 72 7.31 -2.89 -12.44
N ARG A 73 7.21 -3.46 -13.64
CA ARG A 73 6.11 -4.37 -14.00
C ARG A 73 6.19 -5.67 -13.21
N ALA A 74 7.39 -6.24 -13.09
CA ALA A 74 7.60 -7.42 -12.25
C ALA A 74 7.09 -7.21 -10.82
N LEU A 75 7.38 -6.04 -10.23
CA LEU A 75 6.92 -5.69 -8.89
C LEU A 75 5.39 -5.56 -8.79
N GLU A 76 4.74 -4.98 -9.79
CA GLU A 76 3.29 -4.86 -9.83
C GLU A 76 2.59 -6.23 -9.91
N TYR A 77 3.07 -7.11 -10.79
CA TYR A 77 2.58 -8.49 -10.89
C TYR A 77 2.78 -9.26 -9.57
N LYS A 78 3.93 -9.09 -8.92
CA LYS A 78 4.23 -9.71 -7.63
C LYS A 78 3.34 -9.19 -6.50
N ARG A 79 3.04 -7.89 -6.46
CA ARG A 79 2.09 -7.30 -5.49
C ARG A 79 0.67 -7.84 -5.67
N THR A 80 0.23 -7.98 -6.92
CA THR A 80 -1.08 -8.55 -7.23
C THR A 80 -1.13 -10.03 -6.89
N GLN A 81 -0.07 -10.80 -7.21
CA GLN A 81 0.07 -12.19 -6.77
C GLN A 81 -0.09 -12.32 -5.24
N HIS A 82 0.62 -11.49 -4.47
CA HIS A 82 0.50 -11.48 -3.01
C HIS A 82 -0.94 -11.25 -2.56
N SER A 83 -1.66 -10.35 -3.22
CA SER A 83 -3.06 -10.05 -2.89
C SER A 83 -3.99 -11.25 -3.15
N PHE A 84 -3.75 -12.01 -4.23
CA PHE A 84 -4.46 -13.26 -4.52
C PHE A 84 -4.15 -14.36 -3.49
N LEU A 85 -2.88 -14.53 -3.12
CA LEU A 85 -2.47 -15.52 -2.12
C LEU A 85 -3.02 -15.20 -0.73
N ASP A 86 -3.03 -13.93 -0.34
CA ASP A 86 -3.60 -13.49 0.93
C ASP A 86 -5.11 -13.74 0.98
N TYR A 87 -5.81 -13.55 -0.14
CA TYR A 87 -7.23 -13.93 -0.24
C TYR A 87 -7.44 -15.43 -0.03
N VAL A 88 -6.64 -16.28 -0.68
CA VAL A 88 -6.74 -17.75 -0.52
C VAL A 88 -6.51 -18.15 0.94
N LYS A 89 -5.48 -17.61 1.59
CA LYS A 89 -5.20 -17.88 3.02
C LYS A 89 -6.37 -17.48 3.93
N ILE A 90 -6.95 -16.31 3.68
CA ILE A 90 -8.10 -15.82 4.46
C ILE A 90 -9.33 -16.71 4.22
N PHE A 91 -9.54 -17.15 2.98
CA PHE A 91 -10.65 -18.03 2.64
C PHE A 91 -10.51 -19.40 3.31
N GLU A 92 -9.35 -20.04 3.18
CA GLU A 92 -9.04 -21.34 3.81
C GLU A 92 -9.19 -21.28 5.34
N ALA A 93 -8.70 -20.21 5.98
CA ALA A 93 -8.88 -20.00 7.41
C ALA A 93 -10.35 -19.93 7.84
N ARG A 94 -11.23 -19.32 7.03
CA ARG A 94 -12.68 -19.26 7.33
C ARG A 94 -13.37 -20.60 7.17
N VAL A 95 -12.96 -21.42 6.21
CA VAL A 95 -13.52 -22.76 6.01
C VAL A 95 -13.20 -23.64 7.22
N ILE A 96 -11.98 -23.54 7.75
CA ILE A 96 -11.54 -24.32 8.92
C ILE A 96 -12.27 -23.87 10.22
N GLU A 97 -12.50 -22.56 10.41
CA GLU A 97 -13.21 -22.04 11.59
C GLU A 97 -14.74 -22.26 11.56
N GLY A 98 -15.29 -22.66 10.41
CA GLY A 98 -16.74 -22.76 10.17
C GLY A 98 -17.38 -24.10 10.56
N ASP A 99 -16.61 -25.11 10.99
CA ASP A 99 -17.10 -26.49 11.17
C ASP A 99 -17.13 -26.95 12.65
N ASP A 100 -16.82 -26.06 13.60
CA ASP A 100 -16.73 -26.39 15.04
C ASP A 100 -17.92 -25.87 15.87
N SER A 101 -19.04 -25.54 15.21
CA SER A 101 -20.33 -25.35 15.88
C SER A 101 -21.17 -26.62 15.81
N SER A 102 -20.63 -27.72 16.35
CA SER A 102 -21.47 -28.83 16.79
C SER A 102 -21.97 -28.51 18.20
N ASP A 103 -23.28 -28.32 18.22
CA ASP A 103 -24.17 -28.22 19.36
C ASP A 103 -23.97 -29.44 20.28
N ASP A 104 -23.23 -29.28 21.38
CA ASP A 104 -23.37 -30.19 22.52
C ASP A 104 -23.50 -29.39 23.81
N SER A 105 -24.75 -29.31 24.23
CA SER A 105 -25.18 -28.91 25.56
C SER A 105 -24.55 -29.81 26.62
N SER A 106 -23.61 -29.30 27.39
CA SER A 106 -23.48 -29.74 28.79
C SER A 106 -22.86 -28.64 29.64
N ASP A 107 -23.66 -28.18 30.60
CA ASP A 107 -23.26 -27.40 31.76
C ASP A 107 -22.10 -28.12 32.49
N ASP A 108 -20.88 -27.58 32.44
CA ASP A 108 -20.04 -27.57 33.63
C ASP A 108 -18.91 -26.52 33.62
N LYS A 109 -18.64 -26.08 34.84
CA LYS A 109 -17.69 -25.11 35.38
C LYS A 109 -16.37 -24.82 34.65
N SER A 110 -16.15 -23.51 34.50
CA SER A 110 -14.94 -22.76 34.86
C SER A 110 -13.57 -23.44 34.68
N THR A 111 -12.77 -22.99 33.71
CA THR A 111 -11.43 -22.43 33.97
C THR A 111 -10.80 -21.82 32.70
N SER A 112 -10.25 -20.60 32.87
CA SER A 112 -9.12 -20.00 32.17
C SER A 112 -8.90 -20.28 30.67
N LYS A 113 -9.49 -19.45 29.79
CA LYS A 113 -9.03 -19.23 28.40
C LYS A 113 -9.27 -17.78 27.96
N SER A 114 -8.45 -16.84 28.44
CA SER A 114 -8.56 -15.40 28.12
C SER A 114 -7.65 -14.91 26.99
N ASP A 115 -6.75 -15.74 26.46
CA ASP A 115 -5.69 -15.27 25.56
C ASP A 115 -5.87 -15.66 24.08
N GLU A 116 -6.79 -16.56 23.75
CA GLU A 116 -6.96 -17.05 22.37
C GLU A 116 -8.04 -16.27 21.58
N LYS A 117 -8.99 -15.62 22.28
CA LYS A 117 -10.07 -14.82 21.64
C LYS A 117 -9.65 -13.42 21.17
N LYS A 118 -8.40 -12.99 21.39
CA LYS A 118 -7.90 -11.66 20.97
C LYS A 118 -7.32 -11.61 19.54
N ASN A 119 -7.04 -12.76 18.91
CA ASN A 119 -6.51 -12.80 17.54
C ASN A 119 -7.61 -12.81 16.47
N ALA A 120 -8.76 -13.44 16.71
CA ALA A 120 -9.88 -13.46 15.77
C ALA A 120 -10.58 -12.09 15.60
N ARG A 121 -10.42 -11.15 16.54
CA ARG A 121 -10.96 -9.79 16.45
C ARG A 121 -10.05 -8.80 15.70
N LYS A 122 -8.77 -9.13 15.46
CA LYS A 122 -7.85 -8.27 14.68
C LYS A 122 -7.95 -8.50 13.17
N THR A 123 -8.41 -9.66 12.72
CA THR A 123 -8.58 -9.97 11.29
C THR A 123 -9.83 -9.36 10.66
N LYS A 124 -10.86 -9.00 11.45
CA LYS A 124 -12.08 -8.34 10.95
C LYS A 124 -11.91 -6.87 10.52
N LYS A 125 -10.79 -6.22 10.86
CA LYS A 125 -10.58 -4.78 10.59
C LYS A 125 -9.74 -4.47 9.33
N TYR A 126 -9.36 -5.49 8.55
CA TYR A 126 -8.58 -5.35 7.32
C TYR A 126 -9.34 -5.73 6.04
N ALA A 127 -10.66 -5.93 6.11
CA ALA A 127 -11.50 -6.00 4.91
C ALA A 127 -11.70 -4.59 4.32
N LYS A 128 -10.60 -3.91 3.97
CA LYS A 128 -10.62 -2.84 2.99
C LYS A 128 -11.07 -3.49 1.69
N ASN A 129 -12.01 -2.86 0.99
CA ASN A 129 -12.70 -3.30 -0.23
C ASN A 129 -11.79 -3.95 -1.32
N GLU A 130 -10.49 -3.67 -1.27
CA GLU A 130 -9.44 -4.20 -2.15
C GLU A 130 -9.15 -5.70 -2.06
N ASN A 131 -9.53 -6.38 -0.97
CA ASN A 131 -9.30 -7.84 -0.81
C ASN A 131 -10.57 -8.66 -1.04
N THR A 132 -11.58 -8.07 -1.69
CA THR A 132 -12.71 -8.84 -2.19
C THR A 132 -12.32 -9.56 -3.47
N LYS A 133 -12.90 -10.74 -3.70
CA LYS A 133 -12.70 -11.52 -4.93
C LYS A 133 -12.89 -10.69 -6.20
N ILE A 134 -13.89 -9.82 -6.21
CA ILE A 134 -14.19 -8.90 -7.32
C ILE A 134 -13.10 -7.83 -7.44
N GLY A 135 -12.69 -7.20 -6.34
CA GLY A 135 -11.63 -6.20 -6.35
C GLY A 135 -10.26 -6.72 -6.82
N LEU A 136 -9.96 -8.00 -6.54
CA LEU A 136 -8.75 -8.65 -7.05
C LEU A 136 -8.78 -8.84 -8.57
N LEU A 137 -9.94 -9.24 -9.11
CA LEU A 137 -10.12 -9.42 -10.55
C LEU A 137 -10.12 -8.09 -11.30
N GLU A 138 -10.62 -7.02 -10.68
CA GLU A 138 -10.54 -5.67 -11.24
C GLU A 138 -9.10 -5.16 -11.30
N LYS A 139 -8.32 -5.33 -10.21
CA LYS A 139 -6.88 -5.01 -10.20
C LYS A 139 -6.09 -5.78 -11.26
N LEU A 140 -6.44 -7.04 -11.49
CA LEU A 140 -5.83 -7.85 -12.54
C LEU A 140 -6.09 -7.26 -13.93
N GLU A 141 -7.33 -6.86 -14.18
CA GLU A 141 -7.73 -6.29 -15.46
C GLU A 141 -7.06 -4.94 -15.72
N ASP A 142 -6.93 -4.09 -14.69
CA ASP A 142 -6.18 -2.83 -14.79
C ASP A 142 -4.71 -3.06 -15.17
N LEU A 143 -4.07 -4.10 -14.62
CA LEU A 143 -2.69 -4.47 -14.98
C LEU A 143 -2.59 -4.97 -16.42
N GLN A 144 -3.52 -5.82 -16.85
CA GLN A 144 -3.53 -6.34 -18.22
C GLN A 144 -3.73 -5.22 -19.25
N VAL A 145 -4.56 -4.22 -18.94
CA VAL A 145 -4.76 -3.03 -19.78
C VAL A 145 -3.49 -2.17 -19.82
N MET A 146 -2.78 -2.03 -18.69
CA MET A 146 -1.51 -1.29 -18.64
C MET A 146 -0.38 -1.99 -19.42
N THR A 147 -0.47 -3.31 -19.63
CA THR A 147 0.49 -4.09 -20.43
C THR A 147 0.27 -4.05 -21.94
N ILE A 148 -0.72 -3.33 -22.46
CA ILE A 148 -0.81 -3.07 -23.90
C ILE A 148 0.42 -2.25 -24.28
N SER A 149 1.39 -2.92 -24.89
CA SER A 149 2.60 -2.31 -25.43
C SER A 149 2.19 -1.23 -26.41
N LEU A 150 2.44 0.03 -26.05
CA LEU A 150 2.26 1.17 -26.94
C LEU A 150 2.94 0.85 -28.28
N SER A 151 2.16 0.92 -29.36
CA SER A 151 2.68 0.84 -30.72
C SER A 151 3.91 1.75 -30.86
N GLU A 152 4.93 1.31 -31.62
CA GLU A 152 6.10 2.15 -31.95
C GLU A 152 5.69 3.43 -32.69
N ASN A 153 4.50 3.42 -33.30
CA ASN A 153 3.92 4.56 -33.98
C ASN A 153 3.10 5.42 -32.98
N PRO A 154 3.47 6.69 -32.74
CA PRO A 154 2.86 7.55 -31.71
C PRO A 154 1.35 7.77 -31.90
N GLU A 155 0.86 7.76 -33.14
CA GLU A 155 -0.58 7.88 -33.43
C GLU A 155 -1.37 6.63 -33.00
N ASP A 156 -0.83 5.44 -33.25
CA ASP A 156 -1.45 4.17 -32.85
C ASP A 156 -1.37 3.95 -31.34
N ALA A 157 -0.26 4.36 -30.72
CA ALA A 157 -0.10 4.39 -29.27
C ALA A 157 -1.14 5.30 -28.60
N MET A 158 -1.32 6.52 -29.13
CA MET A 158 -2.31 7.46 -28.61
C MET A 158 -3.75 6.96 -28.85
N ARG A 159 -4.01 6.29 -29.96
CA ARG A 159 -5.29 5.64 -30.24
C ARG A 159 -5.58 4.49 -29.29
N GLN A 160 -4.60 3.64 -28.99
CA GLN A 160 -4.71 2.58 -27.97
C GLN A 160 -4.90 3.14 -26.56
N ILE A 161 -4.23 4.25 -26.21
CA ILE A 161 -4.47 4.94 -24.94
C ILE A 161 -5.89 5.50 -24.88
N MET A 162 -6.37 6.17 -25.95
CA MET A 162 -7.74 6.69 -25.97
C MET A 162 -8.78 5.59 -25.91
N GLU A 163 -8.56 4.47 -26.60
CA GLU A 163 -9.48 3.34 -26.61
C GLU A 163 -9.50 2.61 -25.26
N SER A 164 -8.36 2.38 -24.62
CA SER A 164 -8.29 1.82 -23.27
C SER A 164 -8.91 2.74 -22.22
N LEU A 165 -8.69 4.06 -22.33
CA LEU A 165 -9.35 5.05 -21.49
C LEU A 165 -10.86 5.11 -21.71
N GLN A 166 -11.33 5.00 -22.95
CA GLN A 166 -12.76 4.95 -23.27
C GLN A 166 -13.38 3.67 -22.71
N ARG A 167 -12.78 2.49 -22.92
CA ARG A 167 -13.27 1.22 -22.36
C ARG A 167 -13.28 1.24 -20.83
N SER A 168 -12.26 1.82 -20.19
CA SER A 168 -12.20 1.99 -18.73
C SER A 168 -13.29 2.95 -18.24
N LYS A 169 -13.50 4.08 -18.93
CA LYS A 169 -14.59 5.02 -18.60
C LYS A 169 -15.95 4.40 -18.79
N GLU A 170 -16.21 3.70 -19.90
CA GLU A 170 -17.47 3.01 -20.17
C GLU A 170 -17.74 1.93 -19.13
N LYS A 171 -16.73 1.15 -18.73
CA LYS A 171 -16.89 0.17 -17.65
C LYS A 171 -17.22 0.82 -16.30
N LYS A 172 -16.52 1.91 -15.93
CA LYS A 172 -16.82 2.65 -14.69
C LYS A 172 -18.20 3.30 -14.73
N VAL A 173 -18.61 3.80 -15.89
CA VAL A 173 -19.95 4.38 -16.11
C VAL A 173 -21.01 3.28 -16.04
N ASN A 174 -20.80 2.13 -16.66
CA ASN A 174 -21.73 1.00 -16.61
C ASN A 174 -21.83 0.41 -15.20
N GLN A 175 -20.72 0.27 -14.47
CA GLN A 175 -20.76 -0.09 -13.04
C GLN A 175 -21.48 0.96 -12.21
N ALA A 176 -21.27 2.26 -12.46
CA ALA A 176 -21.99 3.31 -11.74
C ALA A 176 -23.49 3.29 -12.09
N ILE A 177 -23.85 3.02 -13.34
CA ILE A 177 -25.24 2.86 -13.78
C ILE A 177 -25.86 1.61 -13.14
N ASP A 178 -25.18 0.46 -13.13
CA ASP A 178 -25.64 -0.76 -12.48
C ASP A 178 -25.78 -0.57 -10.97
N GLN A 179 -24.86 0.16 -10.33
CA GLN A 179 -24.99 0.55 -8.93
C GLN A 179 -26.20 1.47 -8.72
N ILE A 180 -26.47 2.43 -9.60
CA ILE A 180 -27.63 3.33 -9.50
C ILE A 180 -28.95 2.57 -9.73
N ILE A 181 -28.99 1.68 -10.73
CA ILE A 181 -30.17 0.87 -11.08
C ILE A 181 -30.47 -0.13 -9.96
N ASN A 182 -29.45 -0.78 -9.40
CA ASN A 182 -29.62 -1.72 -8.30
C ASN A 182 -29.76 -1.05 -6.93
N ALA A 183 -29.46 0.25 -6.79
CA ALA A 183 -29.51 0.97 -5.52
C ALA A 183 -30.85 1.64 -5.17
N LYS A 184 -32.00 1.39 -5.84
CA LYS A 184 -33.30 1.88 -5.31
C LYS A 184 -34.55 1.04 -5.65
N PRO A 185 -35.49 0.80 -4.71
CA PRO A 185 -35.52 1.26 -3.31
C PRO A 185 -35.59 0.10 -2.29
N GLN A 186 -34.51 -0.18 -1.56
CA GLN A 186 -34.59 -0.74 -0.19
C GLN A 186 -34.57 0.37 0.89
N LYS A 187 -34.99 1.59 0.53
CA LYS A 187 -35.11 2.71 1.47
C LYS A 187 -36.47 2.66 2.17
N LYS A 188 -36.73 1.62 2.97
CA LYS A 188 -37.84 1.65 3.94
C LYS A 188 -37.76 0.71 5.16
N GLN A 189 -36.68 -0.04 5.40
CA GLN A 189 -36.69 -0.95 6.57
C GLN A 189 -35.47 -0.99 7.50
N ASN A 190 -34.37 -0.30 7.21
CA ASN A 190 -33.21 -0.29 8.13
C ASN A 190 -32.75 1.15 8.44
N LEU A 191 -33.63 1.92 9.09
CA LEU A 191 -33.23 3.11 9.84
C LEU A 191 -32.91 2.67 11.27
N ASN A 192 -31.86 1.84 11.44
CA ASN A 192 -31.31 1.47 12.76
C ASN A 192 -29.93 0.80 12.64
N SER A 193 -29.06 1.29 11.75
CA SER A 193 -27.65 0.87 11.74
C SER A 193 -26.75 2.09 11.64
N GLU A 194 -26.19 2.44 12.79
CA GLU A 194 -24.91 3.10 12.99
C GLU A 194 -24.61 4.30 12.09
N ILE A 195 -24.98 5.49 12.59
CA ILE A 195 -24.36 6.76 12.21
C ILE A 195 -22.84 6.55 12.26
N SER A 196 -22.20 6.65 11.10
CA SER A 196 -20.76 6.50 10.93
C SER A 196 -20.06 7.36 11.99
N THR A 197 -19.05 6.82 12.67
CA THR A 197 -18.29 7.52 13.72
C THR A 197 -17.78 8.88 13.25
N THR A 198 -17.56 9.05 11.95
CA THR A 198 -17.15 10.32 11.34
C THR A 198 -18.25 11.39 11.39
N GLU A 199 -19.52 11.03 11.19
CA GLU A 199 -20.65 11.97 11.26
C GLU A 199 -20.89 12.42 12.71
N ARG A 200 -20.79 11.51 13.68
CA ARG A 200 -20.85 11.87 15.10
C ARG A 200 -19.71 12.80 15.53
N CYS A 201 -18.50 12.61 15.00
CA CYS A 201 -17.38 13.53 15.25
C CYS A 201 -17.63 14.92 14.65
N ILE A 202 -18.23 15.00 13.45
CA ILE A 202 -18.55 16.27 12.81
C ILE A 202 -19.65 17.00 13.60
N GLU A 203 -20.73 16.32 14.01
CA GLU A 203 -21.78 16.92 14.84
C GLU A 203 -21.24 17.39 16.20
N PHE A 204 -20.37 16.61 16.83
CA PHE A 204 -19.73 17.00 18.09
C PHE A 204 -18.87 18.26 17.93
N ILE A 205 -18.18 18.38 16.80
CA ILE A 205 -17.37 19.56 16.47
C ILE A 205 -18.25 20.81 16.36
N PHE A 206 -19.39 20.71 15.68
CA PHE A 206 -20.30 21.85 15.53
C PHE A 206 -21.02 22.23 16.82
N ASN A 207 -21.32 21.26 17.70
CA ASN A 207 -22.04 21.54 18.94
C ASN A 207 -21.17 22.17 20.05
N HIS A 208 -19.85 22.01 20.00
CA HIS A 208 -18.95 22.49 21.06
C HIS A 208 -17.72 23.26 20.52
N PRO A 209 -17.91 24.45 19.92
CA PRO A 209 -16.80 25.23 19.35
C PRO A 209 -15.73 25.58 20.39
N PHE A 210 -16.11 25.80 21.65
CA PHE A 210 -15.18 26.10 22.74
C PHE A 210 -14.23 24.93 23.08
N VAL A 211 -14.70 23.69 22.96
CA VAL A 211 -13.87 22.51 23.26
C VAL A 211 -12.77 22.37 22.20
N ILE A 212 -13.10 22.62 20.93
CA ILE A 212 -12.11 22.60 19.84
C ILE A 212 -11.06 23.68 20.04
N ILE A 213 -11.48 24.91 20.34
CA ILE A 213 -10.55 26.02 20.60
C ILE A 213 -9.60 25.66 21.75
N SER A 214 -10.11 25.03 22.81
CA SER A 214 -9.29 24.54 23.93
C SER A 214 -8.27 23.48 23.52
N VAL A 215 -8.67 22.50 22.70
CA VAL A 215 -7.76 21.46 22.17
C VAL A 215 -6.69 22.06 21.26
N ILE A 216 -7.05 23.03 20.40
CA ILE A 216 -6.10 23.72 19.52
C ILE A 216 -5.11 24.54 20.36
N LEU A 217 -5.57 25.28 21.37
CA LEU A 217 -4.70 26.02 22.27
C LEU A 217 -3.74 25.09 23.02
N LEU A 218 -4.24 23.96 23.53
CA LEU A 218 -3.41 22.95 24.18
C LEU A 218 -2.34 22.42 23.23
N PHE A 219 -2.70 22.12 21.98
CA PHE A 219 -1.73 21.67 20.97
C PHE A 219 -0.66 22.73 20.68
N ILE A 220 -1.03 24.00 20.55
CA ILE A 220 -0.08 25.11 20.36
C ILE A 220 0.88 25.21 21.57
N THR A 221 0.36 25.11 22.79
CA THR A 221 1.23 25.15 23.99
C THR A 221 2.20 23.97 24.03
N LEU A 222 1.78 22.77 23.62
CA LEU A 222 2.65 21.60 23.52
C LEU A 222 3.74 21.79 22.46
N VAL A 223 3.40 22.36 21.29
CA VAL A 223 4.38 22.64 20.24
C VAL A 223 5.40 23.66 20.71
N VAL A 224 4.98 24.76 21.34
CA VAL A 224 5.89 25.77 21.91
C VAL A 224 6.79 25.13 22.96
N PHE A 225 6.22 24.34 23.88
CA PHE A 225 6.98 23.61 24.89
C PHE A 225 8.00 22.64 24.27
N PHE A 226 7.62 21.90 23.23
CA PHE A 226 8.49 20.99 22.51
C PHE A 226 9.65 21.71 21.83
N ILE A 227 9.36 22.84 21.16
CA ILE A 227 10.38 23.70 20.56
C ILE A 227 11.33 24.22 21.65
N SER A 228 10.81 24.81 22.74
CA SER A 228 11.63 25.32 23.84
C SER A 228 12.51 24.23 24.47
N ARG A 229 11.99 23.00 24.63
CA ARG A 229 12.76 21.87 25.13
C ARG A 229 13.86 21.45 24.16
N THR A 230 13.54 21.36 22.88
CA THR A 230 14.49 20.96 21.83
C THR A 230 15.63 21.97 21.68
N PHE A 231 15.34 23.27 21.79
CA PHE A 231 16.35 24.32 21.76
C PHE A 231 17.19 24.38 23.03
N ARG A 232 16.63 24.09 24.22
CA ARG A 232 17.42 23.98 25.45
C ARG A 232 18.47 22.87 25.39
N VAL A 233 18.14 21.74 24.76
CA VAL A 233 19.09 20.61 24.61
C VAL A 233 20.25 20.94 23.66
N LYS A 234 20.07 21.87 22.71
CA LYS A 234 21.14 22.28 21.78
C LYS A 234 22.01 23.44 22.26
N TYR A 235 21.74 23.98 23.45
CA TYR A 235 22.53 25.05 24.07
C TYR A 235 23.54 24.56 25.12
N GLU A 236 23.78 23.24 25.20
CA GLU A 236 25.08 22.77 25.66
C GLU A 236 26.06 22.98 24.51
N MET A 237 26.67 24.17 24.49
CA MET A 237 27.75 24.51 23.57
C MET A 237 28.78 23.38 23.64
N SER A 238 28.87 22.58 22.56
CA SER A 238 29.78 21.43 22.46
C SER A 238 31.15 21.83 23.02
N GLU A 239 31.74 21.01 23.88
CA GLU A 239 33.06 21.26 24.48
C GLU A 239 34.11 21.62 23.41
N ALA A 240 33.97 21.08 22.19
CA ALA A 240 34.78 21.45 21.03
C ALA A 240 34.63 22.93 20.62
N SER A 241 33.43 23.48 20.67
CA SER A 241 33.15 24.89 20.37
C SER A 241 33.66 25.82 21.47
N LYS A 242 33.54 25.42 22.76
CA LYS A 242 34.15 26.17 23.88
C LYS A 242 35.68 26.21 23.76
N GLN A 243 36.31 25.08 23.43
CA GLN A 243 37.75 25.02 23.19
C GLN A 243 38.18 25.91 22.01
N ARG A 244 37.42 25.91 20.91
CA ARG A 244 37.71 26.80 19.76
C ARG A 244 37.61 28.28 20.15
N LEU A 245 36.60 28.68 20.90
CA LEU A 245 36.50 30.06 21.39
C LEU A 245 37.69 30.43 22.29
N SER A 246 38.09 29.54 23.21
CA SER A 246 39.22 29.80 24.11
C SER A 246 40.54 30.00 23.36
N LYS A 247 40.80 29.20 22.32
CA LYS A 247 41.99 29.35 21.47
C LYS A 247 41.96 30.66 20.70
N ILE A 248 40.81 31.04 20.15
CA ILE A 248 40.67 32.32 19.42
C ILE A 248 40.93 33.50 20.37
N SER A 249 40.40 33.47 21.60
CA SER A 249 40.69 34.53 22.57
C SER A 249 42.18 34.60 22.94
N GLU A 250 42.86 33.46 23.04
CA GLU A 250 44.31 33.41 23.32
C GLU A 250 45.16 33.94 22.14
N TYR A 251 44.76 33.66 20.90
CA TYR A 251 45.42 34.23 19.73
C TYR A 251 45.22 35.75 19.66
N LEU A 252 44.02 36.24 19.97
CA LEU A 252 43.74 37.68 19.98
C LEU A 252 44.52 38.40 21.08
N SER A 253 44.68 37.80 22.28
CA SER A 253 45.51 38.41 23.33
C SER A 253 46.98 38.46 22.93
N LYS A 254 47.52 37.40 22.33
CA LYS A 254 48.90 37.36 21.81
C LYS A 254 49.14 38.38 20.69
N LEU A 255 48.16 38.59 19.81
CA LEU A 255 48.23 39.61 18.77
C LEU A 255 48.25 41.04 19.34
N ASN A 256 47.62 41.25 20.50
CA ASN A 256 47.63 42.56 21.16
C ASN A 256 48.91 42.80 22.00
N GLU A 257 49.71 41.76 22.26
CA GLU A 257 51.00 41.86 22.95
C GLU A 257 52.20 42.04 22.00
N VAL A 258 51.97 42.32 20.70
CA VAL A 258 53.08 42.62 19.79
C VAL A 258 53.84 43.85 20.30
N PRO A 259 55.14 43.70 20.62
CA PRO A 259 55.91 44.74 21.28
C PRO A 259 56.12 45.93 20.33
N ASN A 260 55.69 47.11 20.78
CA ASN A 260 55.98 48.39 20.17
C ASN A 260 57.48 48.74 20.36
N ASN A 261 58.36 47.95 19.77
CA ASN A 261 59.81 48.13 19.80
C ASN A 261 60.31 48.27 18.37
N GLY A 262 60.55 49.51 17.94
CA GLY A 262 61.29 49.75 16.71
C GLY A 262 60.93 50.99 15.89
N ALA A 263 60.47 52.08 16.51
CA ALA A 263 60.54 53.40 15.89
C ALA A 263 61.60 54.23 16.61
N ASN A 264 62.87 53.82 16.49
CA ASN A 264 64.01 54.65 16.86
C ASN A 264 65.10 54.54 15.80
N ASN A 265 65.29 55.70 15.15
CA ASN A 265 66.54 56.26 14.64
C ASN A 265 67.11 55.83 13.28
N HIS A 266 67.68 56.90 12.69
CA HIS A 266 68.62 56.98 11.57
C HIS A 266 68.00 56.96 10.16
N HIS A 267 68.33 57.87 9.24
CA HIS A 267 69.45 58.81 9.19
C HIS A 267 69.27 59.83 8.03
N THR A 268 69.71 61.07 8.25
CA THR A 268 70.51 62.00 7.38
C THR A 268 70.16 62.23 5.90
N GLU A 269 70.00 63.52 5.55
CA GLU A 269 70.92 64.39 4.77
C GLU A 269 70.89 64.18 3.25
N LEU A 270 70.33 65.16 2.53
CA LEU A 270 71.07 66.26 1.90
C LEU A 270 70.09 67.36 1.46
#